data_AF-A0A9D2RMW9-F1
#
_entry.id   AF-A0A9D2RMW9-F1
#
_cell.length_a   1.000
_cell.length_b   1.000
_cell.length_c   1.000
_cell.angle_alpha   90.00
_cell.angle_beta   90.00
_cell.angle_gamma   90.00
#
_symmetry.space_group_name_H-M   'P 1'
#
loop_
_entity.id
_entity.type
_entity.pdbx_description
1 polymer ?
#
loop_
_entity_poly.entity_id
_entity_poly.type
_entity_poly.pdbx_seq_one_letter_code
_entity_poly.pdbx_strand_id
1 'polypeptide(L)'
;MTSSFSSRAAASAMAVARDAVRRAAFEAHLTEFLGDRFTVLSERASRHIHLDVYVFEPSAEVPHITLVTAGMSDLPMPVPGSGAQLRMELMLALPRGWPGLDPLEGEALAREENFWPLRLLKDVARYPSSFDAFLSWGHTVDGSAGDLDRGPSPFAGALIGPPLGYPAELMRAPTPRGDVQLLAVMPLTPAEMAFKASLPSGGEALVDRMLEAGADAVITPGRDSVVEGPAPWAVHLLMARRHLDLGSVLSDALPELAARLGEQEMAEHVLEAGAGEQVRMRVGGRLEPATLEGALGAGPGAGTLRPEVAEHACTVTLTPVRPGTGAPVMAVMALVMLLIEHSDPVALWFPHQDHITSPEALAADVAGGVLVHYRVHPTRAPAGMEAASTRGLAALGGLEVLARSRHLSQHQLAQRIHAVVEGVPGQGAYALPAAGASVAFGSEEYQLVEAVDPISGAPVLELRAGPGAQR
;
A
#
# COMPACT_ATOMS: atom_id res chain seq x y z
N MET A 1 13.77 19.60 -29.93
CA MET A 1 12.79 20.62 -29.49
C MET A 1 12.65 20.46 -28.00
N THR A 2 13.11 21.46 -27.26
CA THR A 2 13.28 21.46 -25.81
C THR A 2 11.91 21.41 -25.12
N SER A 3 11.62 20.29 -24.47
CA SER A 3 10.48 20.14 -23.57
C SER A 3 10.64 21.11 -22.40
N SER A 4 9.77 22.11 -22.38
CA SER A 4 9.59 23.03 -21.26
C SER A 4 8.94 22.25 -20.11
N PHE A 5 9.74 21.63 -19.26
CA PHE A 5 9.36 21.44 -17.86
C PHE A 5 9.18 22.84 -17.26
N SER A 6 7.94 23.34 -17.30
CA SER A 6 7.59 24.63 -16.73
C SER A 6 7.81 24.57 -15.22
N SER A 7 8.81 25.32 -14.77
CA SER A 7 9.26 25.48 -13.40
C SER A 7 8.20 26.19 -12.53
N ARG A 8 7.14 25.47 -12.13
CA ARG A 8 6.23 25.91 -11.04
C ARG A 8 6.56 25.28 -9.68
N ALA A 9 7.72 24.68 -9.53
CA ALA A 9 8.13 24.00 -8.29
C ALA A 9 8.77 24.90 -7.20
N ALA A 10 8.72 26.24 -7.30
CA ALA A 10 9.36 27.09 -6.28
C ALA A 10 8.79 28.53 -6.17
N ALA A 11 7.47 28.69 -6.07
CA ALA A 11 6.87 29.94 -5.62
C ALA A 11 5.83 29.64 -4.54
N SER A 12 5.97 30.26 -3.37
CA SER A 12 4.95 30.27 -2.31
C SER A 12 3.66 30.84 -2.90
N ALA A 13 2.76 29.96 -3.34
CA ALA A 13 1.44 30.36 -3.77
C ALA A 13 0.66 30.78 -2.52
N MET A 14 0.26 32.05 -2.46
CA MET A 14 -0.65 32.56 -1.44
C MET A 14 -1.88 31.66 -1.35
N ALA A 15 -2.35 31.41 -0.12
CA ALA A 15 -3.53 30.58 0.08
C ALA A 15 -4.76 31.16 -0.62
N VAL A 16 -5.60 30.29 -1.18
CA VAL A 16 -6.88 30.69 -1.76
C VAL A 16 -7.77 31.35 -0.70
N ALA A 17 -8.53 32.36 -1.12
CA ALA A 17 -9.47 33.05 -0.24
C ALA A 17 -10.57 32.10 0.26
N ARG A 18 -10.96 32.26 1.54
CA ARG A 18 -12.01 31.47 2.19
C ARG A 18 -13.38 31.77 1.58
N ASP A 19 -14.18 30.76 1.26
CA ASP A 19 -15.58 30.94 0.86
C ASP A 19 -16.49 30.90 2.10
N ALA A 20 -16.81 32.09 2.63
CA ALA A 20 -17.60 32.23 3.86
C ALA A 20 -19.00 31.61 3.74
N VAL A 21 -19.63 31.66 2.57
CA VAL A 21 -20.97 31.09 2.34
C VAL A 21 -20.91 29.57 2.38
N ARG A 22 -19.89 28.99 1.75
CA ARG A 22 -19.67 27.54 1.79
C ARG A 22 -19.36 27.06 3.20
N ARG A 23 -18.44 27.74 3.90
CA ARG A 23 -18.07 27.37 5.27
C ARG A 23 -19.26 27.40 6.22
N ALA A 24 -20.09 28.44 6.16
CA ALA A 24 -21.30 28.52 6.99
C ALA A 24 -22.30 27.39 6.70
N ALA A 25 -22.53 27.05 5.42
CA ALA A 25 -23.41 25.95 5.04
C ALA A 25 -22.84 24.58 5.46
N PHE A 26 -21.52 24.39 5.30
CA PHE A 26 -20.84 23.16 5.72
C PHE A 26 -20.86 22.99 7.24
N GLU A 27 -20.64 24.06 8.00
CA GLU A 27 -20.75 24.04 9.46
C GLU A 27 -22.17 23.71 9.93
N ALA A 28 -23.19 24.32 9.32
CA ALA A 28 -24.58 23.95 9.58
C ALA A 28 -24.85 22.46 9.33
N HIS A 29 -24.34 21.91 8.23
CA HIS A 29 -24.41 20.47 7.94
C HIS A 29 -23.71 19.64 9.01
N LEU A 30 -22.47 19.96 9.39
CA LEU A 30 -21.75 19.23 10.44
C LEU A 30 -22.48 19.26 11.78
N THR A 31 -23.01 20.42 12.18
CA THR A 31 -23.73 20.56 13.46
C THR A 31 -25.02 19.75 13.54
N GLU A 32 -25.67 19.46 12.41
CA GLU A 32 -26.83 18.56 12.35
C GLU A 32 -26.46 17.12 12.75
N PHE A 33 -25.26 16.66 12.38
CA PHE A 33 -24.84 15.26 12.58
C PHE A 33 -23.91 15.06 13.79
N LEU A 34 -23.09 16.06 14.13
CA LEU A 34 -22.03 15.96 15.13
C LEU A 34 -22.32 16.76 16.41
N GLY A 35 -23.36 17.61 16.38
CA GLY A 35 -23.73 18.52 17.46
C GLY A 35 -23.12 19.91 17.33
N ASP A 36 -23.56 20.83 18.19
CA ASP A 36 -23.22 22.27 18.17
C ASP A 36 -21.96 22.63 18.97
N ARG A 37 -21.39 21.68 19.72
CA ARG A 37 -20.20 21.88 20.56
C ARG A 37 -18.93 21.50 19.82
N PHE A 38 -18.25 22.49 19.26
CA PHE A 38 -16.93 22.32 18.69
C PHE A 38 -16.02 23.53 18.91
N THR A 39 -14.72 23.30 18.90
CA THR A 39 -13.70 24.36 18.90
C THR A 39 -12.98 24.41 17.55
N VAL A 40 -12.56 25.60 17.12
CA VAL A 40 -11.78 25.77 15.88
C VAL A 40 -10.30 25.92 16.20
N LEU A 41 -9.50 24.98 15.72
CA LEU A 41 -8.04 25.11 15.67
C LEU A 41 -7.64 25.85 14.39
N SER A 42 -7.41 27.15 14.53
CA SER A 42 -7.04 27.99 13.38
C SER A 42 -5.61 27.76 12.92
N GLU A 43 -5.43 27.78 11.60
CA GLU A 43 -4.11 27.64 11.01
C GLU A 43 -3.21 28.85 11.30
N ARG A 44 -1.98 28.59 11.73
CA ARG A 44 -0.98 29.65 12.00
C ARG A 44 -0.24 30.12 10.75
N ALA A 45 -0.04 29.25 9.76
CA ALA A 45 0.68 29.56 8.53
C ALA A 45 0.11 28.76 7.36
N SER A 46 -0.48 29.48 6.41
CA SER A 46 -1.18 28.90 5.26
C SER A 46 -0.21 28.61 4.12
N ARG A 47 -0.38 27.45 3.49
CA ARG A 47 0.34 27.05 2.27
C ARG A 47 -0.69 26.50 1.29
N HIS A 48 -0.91 27.18 0.17
CA HIS A 48 -1.91 26.87 -0.86
C HIS A 48 -3.39 26.97 -0.43
N ILE A 49 -3.73 26.45 0.75
CA ILE A 49 -5.06 26.51 1.38
C ILE A 49 -4.96 27.06 2.80
N HIS A 50 -6.08 27.57 3.32
CA HIS A 50 -6.19 28.03 4.69
C HIS A 50 -6.94 26.97 5.52
N LEU A 51 -6.20 26.05 6.14
CA LEU A 51 -6.73 24.80 6.70
C LEU A 51 -6.93 24.90 8.21
N ASP A 52 -8.13 25.29 8.62
CA ASP A 52 -8.57 25.18 10.01
C ASP A 52 -9.05 23.73 10.29
N VAL A 53 -9.12 23.35 11.56
CA VAL A 53 -9.69 22.06 11.99
C VAL A 53 -10.74 22.30 13.05
N TYR A 54 -11.95 21.79 12.82
CA TYR A 54 -13.05 21.76 13.79
C TYR A 54 -12.87 20.53 14.68
N VAL A 55 -12.96 20.73 15.99
CA VAL A 55 -12.83 19.69 17.02
C VAL A 55 -14.17 19.58 17.72
N PHE A 56 -14.99 18.62 17.29
CA PHE A 56 -16.28 18.33 17.93
C PHE A 56 -16.06 17.55 19.22
N GLU A 57 -16.69 18.04 20.29
CA GLU A 57 -16.60 17.42 21.60
C GLU A 57 -17.45 16.15 21.67
N PRO A 58 -17.00 15.11 22.38
CA PRO A 58 -17.77 13.87 22.52
C PRO A 58 -19.14 14.08 23.19
N SER A 59 -20.22 13.67 22.53
CA SER A 59 -21.61 13.75 23.00
C SER A 59 -22.21 12.36 23.32
N ALA A 60 -23.45 12.32 23.80
CA ALA A 60 -24.15 11.04 24.02
C ALA A 60 -24.43 10.29 22.70
N GLU A 61 -24.62 11.03 21.61
CA GLU A 61 -24.92 10.49 20.27
C GLU A 61 -23.65 10.16 19.49
N VAL A 62 -22.59 10.96 19.64
CA VAL A 62 -21.27 10.77 19.04
C VAL A 62 -20.25 10.63 20.18
N PRO A 63 -20.03 9.42 20.73
CA PRO A 63 -19.31 9.21 21.99
C PRO A 63 -17.78 9.26 21.85
N HIS A 64 -17.25 10.08 20.94
CA HIS A 64 -15.84 10.22 20.62
C HIS A 64 -15.57 11.63 20.05
N ILE A 65 -14.30 12.00 19.95
CA ILE A 65 -13.88 13.29 19.40
C ILE A 65 -13.89 13.17 17.89
N THR A 66 -14.41 14.19 17.20
CA THR A 66 -14.40 14.22 15.73
C THR A 66 -13.65 15.45 15.24
N LEU A 67 -12.57 15.20 14.49
CA LEU A 67 -11.80 16.23 13.81
C LEU A 67 -12.33 16.36 12.38
N VAL A 68 -12.62 17.59 11.94
CA VAL A 68 -13.07 17.86 10.56
C VAL A 68 -12.26 19.01 10.00
N THR A 69 -11.73 18.87 8.79
CA THR A 69 -11.05 19.97 8.13
C THR A 69 -12.03 21.05 7.68
N ALA A 70 -11.58 22.30 7.72
CA ALA A 70 -12.32 23.43 7.18
C ALA A 70 -11.36 24.30 6.35
N GLY A 71 -11.43 24.17 5.03
CA GLY A 71 -10.66 24.95 4.07
C GLY A 71 -10.01 24.14 2.96
N MET A 72 -10.03 22.80 3.04
CA MET A 72 -9.64 21.97 1.91
C MET A 72 -10.59 22.19 0.73
N SER A 73 -11.89 22.34 1.02
CA SER A 73 -12.92 22.57 0.02
C SER A 73 -12.84 23.94 -0.63
N ASP A 74 -12.05 24.90 -0.13
CA ASP A 74 -11.88 26.23 -0.72
C ASP A 74 -11.19 26.14 -2.10
N LEU A 75 -10.28 25.16 -2.27
CA LEU A 75 -9.64 24.83 -3.55
C LEU A 75 -10.32 23.60 -4.17
N PRO A 76 -10.92 23.70 -5.37
CA PRO A 76 -11.48 22.53 -6.04
C PRO A 76 -10.38 21.60 -6.57
N MET A 77 -10.60 20.29 -6.46
CA MET A 77 -9.73 19.27 -7.02
C MET A 77 -10.21 18.87 -8.42
N PRO A 78 -9.33 18.83 -9.43
CA PRO A 78 -9.69 18.34 -10.76
C PRO A 78 -9.88 16.83 -10.74
N VAL A 79 -11.01 16.34 -11.25
CA VAL A 79 -11.23 14.90 -11.42
C VAL A 79 -10.70 14.47 -12.79
N PRO A 80 -9.71 13.55 -12.85
CA PRO A 80 -9.18 13.07 -14.12
C PRO A 80 -10.27 12.48 -15.01
N GLY A 81 -10.22 12.80 -16.32
CA GLY A 81 -11.10 12.21 -17.34
C GLY A 81 -12.55 12.69 -17.37
N SER A 82 -13.06 13.40 -16.36
CA SER A 82 -14.47 13.87 -16.33
C SER A 82 -14.65 15.37 -16.53
N GLY A 83 -13.57 16.17 -16.39
CA GLY A 83 -13.63 17.62 -16.37
C GLY A 83 -14.37 18.20 -15.15
N ALA A 84 -14.85 17.34 -14.24
CA ALA A 84 -15.51 17.76 -13.01
C ALA A 84 -14.49 18.34 -12.02
N GLN A 85 -14.98 19.23 -11.17
CA GLN A 85 -14.24 19.78 -10.05
C GLN A 85 -14.95 19.40 -8.77
N LEU A 86 -14.28 18.60 -7.94
CA LEU A 86 -14.81 18.17 -6.66
C LEU A 86 -14.25 19.02 -5.53
N ARG A 87 -15.07 19.23 -4.51
CA ARG A 87 -14.69 19.87 -3.26
C ARG A 87 -14.86 18.86 -2.15
N MET A 88 -13.86 18.78 -1.29
CA MET A 88 -13.81 17.78 -0.24
C MET A 88 -13.30 18.42 1.05
N GLU A 89 -13.82 17.93 2.17
CA GLU A 89 -13.22 18.02 3.48
C GLU A 89 -12.98 16.61 4.00
N LEU A 90 -12.09 16.47 4.97
CA LEU A 90 -11.70 15.22 5.57
C LEU A 90 -12.06 15.21 7.05
N MET A 91 -12.39 14.03 7.57
CA MET A 91 -12.61 13.82 8.98
C MET A 91 -11.81 12.67 9.55
N LEU A 92 -11.63 12.68 10.87
CA LEU A 92 -10.93 11.66 11.62
C LEU A 92 -11.50 11.63 13.05
N ALA A 93 -11.84 10.45 13.56
CA ALA A 93 -12.38 10.31 14.91
C ALA A 93 -11.36 9.70 15.88
N LEU A 94 -11.36 10.19 17.12
CA LEU A 94 -10.46 9.81 18.21
C LEU A 94 -11.25 9.45 19.46
N PRO A 95 -10.77 8.50 20.29
CA PRO A 95 -11.47 8.13 21.51
C PRO A 95 -11.58 9.32 22.48
N ARG A 96 -12.60 9.28 23.34
CA ARG A 96 -12.75 10.20 24.49
C ARG A 96 -11.46 10.24 25.32
N GLY A 97 -11.14 11.42 25.85
CA GLY A 97 -9.95 11.63 26.67
C GLY A 97 -8.63 11.71 25.90
N TRP A 98 -8.65 11.93 24.57
CA TRP A 98 -7.41 12.08 23.81
C TRP A 98 -6.59 13.26 24.35
N PRO A 99 -5.32 13.05 24.75
CA PRO A 99 -4.56 14.08 25.43
C PRO A 99 -4.43 15.36 24.61
N GLY A 100 -4.88 16.48 25.19
CA GLY A 100 -4.84 17.79 24.56
C GLY A 100 -5.96 18.11 23.58
N LEU A 101 -6.90 17.18 23.34
CA LEU A 101 -8.13 17.41 22.56
C LEU A 101 -9.40 17.20 23.40
N ASP A 102 -9.33 16.41 24.48
CA ASP A 102 -10.43 16.23 25.44
C ASP A 102 -9.86 16.07 26.88
N PRO A 103 -9.74 17.17 27.67
CA PRO A 103 -10.03 18.55 27.28
C PRO A 103 -8.95 19.15 26.36
N LEU A 104 -9.29 20.26 25.70
CA LEU A 104 -8.36 20.97 24.82
C LEU A 104 -7.24 21.64 25.64
N GLU A 105 -6.02 21.14 25.52
CA GLU A 105 -4.84 21.61 26.26
C GLU A 105 -3.63 21.68 25.34
N GLY A 106 -3.17 22.90 25.04
CA GLY A 106 -2.13 23.14 24.04
C GLY A 106 -0.78 22.47 24.37
N GLU A 107 -0.38 22.44 25.64
CA GLU A 107 0.87 21.79 26.06
C GLU A 107 0.83 20.26 25.91
N ALA A 108 -0.34 19.64 26.17
CA ALA A 108 -0.54 18.22 25.97
C ALA A 108 -0.58 17.87 24.47
N LEU A 109 -1.29 18.66 23.68
CA LEU A 109 -1.40 18.48 22.22
C LEU A 109 -0.08 18.73 21.50
N ALA A 110 0.82 19.56 22.04
CA ALA A 110 2.13 19.83 21.44
C ALA A 110 3.11 18.65 21.51
N ARG A 111 2.81 17.61 22.30
CA ARG A 111 3.61 16.38 22.33
C ARG A 111 3.34 15.55 21.08
N GLU A 112 4.39 15.08 20.42
CA GLU A 112 4.30 14.38 19.14
C GLU A 112 3.45 13.10 19.20
N GLU A 113 3.51 12.38 20.34
CA GLU A 113 2.69 11.20 20.61
C GLU A 113 1.18 11.48 20.64
N ASN A 114 0.79 12.74 20.87
CA ASN A 114 -0.61 13.18 20.91
C ASN A 114 -1.00 13.94 19.63
N PHE A 115 -0.04 14.62 19.00
CA PHE A 115 -0.26 15.48 17.83
C PHE A 115 -0.43 14.70 16.52
N TRP A 116 0.11 13.49 16.43
CA TRP A 116 0.21 12.76 15.17
C TRP A 116 -1.13 12.58 14.39
N PRO A 117 -2.32 12.40 15.00
CA PRO A 117 -3.55 12.26 14.21
C PRO A 117 -3.97 13.58 13.57
N LEU A 118 -3.77 14.69 14.28
CA LEU A 118 -4.01 16.02 13.75
C LEU A 118 -3.00 16.36 12.64
N ARG A 119 -1.73 15.94 12.78
CA ARG A 119 -0.74 16.02 11.69
C ARG A 119 -1.17 15.20 10.49
N LEU A 120 -1.52 13.94 10.68
CA LEU A 120 -1.96 13.04 9.59
C LEU A 120 -3.12 13.66 8.80
N LEU A 121 -4.18 14.11 9.48
CA LEU A 121 -5.32 14.76 8.85
C LEU A 121 -4.89 15.98 8.02
N LYS A 122 -4.00 16.80 8.59
CA LYS A 122 -3.49 18.02 7.95
C LYS A 122 -2.61 17.75 6.75
N ASP A 123 -1.77 16.72 6.80
CA ASP A 123 -0.86 16.36 5.72
C ASP A 123 -1.66 15.79 4.54
N VAL A 124 -2.57 14.85 4.82
CA VAL A 124 -3.49 14.30 3.81
C VAL A 124 -4.35 15.39 3.15
N ALA A 125 -4.88 16.34 3.93
CA ALA A 125 -5.70 17.44 3.39
C ALA A 125 -4.91 18.39 2.45
N ARG A 126 -3.58 18.48 2.60
CA ARG A 126 -2.73 19.29 1.72
C ARG A 126 -2.27 18.56 0.47
N TYR A 127 -2.35 17.23 0.46
CA TYR A 127 -1.87 16.38 -0.63
C TYR A 127 -2.38 16.84 -2.02
N PRO A 128 -3.70 17.08 -2.24
CA PRO A 128 -4.19 17.55 -3.53
C PRO A 128 -3.53 18.85 -4.01
N SER A 129 -3.41 19.82 -3.11
CA SER A 129 -2.90 21.15 -3.44
C SER A 129 -1.38 21.18 -3.69
N SER A 130 -0.65 20.26 -3.05
CA SER A 130 0.81 20.20 -3.10
C SER A 130 1.31 19.43 -4.33
N PHE A 131 0.51 18.49 -4.83
CA PHE A 131 0.89 17.58 -5.93
C PHE A 131 -0.01 17.70 -7.17
N ASP A 132 -0.90 18.70 -7.23
CA ASP A 132 -1.92 18.84 -8.29
C ASP A 132 -2.70 17.53 -8.49
N ALA A 133 -3.09 16.94 -7.36
CA ALA A 133 -3.69 15.62 -7.26
C ALA A 133 -5.17 15.69 -6.83
N PHE A 134 -5.84 14.54 -6.84
CA PHE A 134 -7.22 14.38 -6.39
C PHE A 134 -7.31 13.20 -5.42
N LEU A 135 -8.16 13.34 -4.39
CA LEU A 135 -8.48 12.28 -3.43
C LEU A 135 -9.90 11.79 -3.61
N SER A 136 -10.08 10.47 -3.55
CA SER A 136 -11.36 9.77 -3.61
C SER A 136 -11.36 8.62 -2.62
N TRP A 137 -12.53 8.02 -2.40
CA TRP A 137 -12.64 6.70 -1.78
C TRP A 137 -11.63 5.73 -2.40
N GLY A 138 -10.89 5.00 -1.54
CA GLY A 138 -9.98 3.93 -1.94
C GLY A 138 -8.58 4.44 -2.22
N HIS A 139 -8.38 5.75 -2.29
CA HIS A 139 -7.04 6.32 -2.41
C HIS A 139 -6.29 6.16 -1.11
N THR A 140 -4.99 5.89 -1.20
CA THR A 140 -4.09 5.84 -0.05
C THR A 140 -3.02 6.90 -0.17
N VAL A 141 -2.63 7.48 0.97
CA VAL A 141 -1.47 8.37 1.09
C VAL A 141 -0.47 7.66 2.02
N ASP A 142 0.80 7.63 1.65
CA ASP A 142 1.87 7.02 2.46
C ASP A 142 3.02 8.00 2.69
N GLY A 143 4.11 7.57 3.32
CA GLY A 143 5.26 8.44 3.60
C GLY A 143 6.35 8.39 2.52
N SER A 144 6.15 7.62 1.44
CA SER A 144 7.21 7.33 0.46
C SER A 144 7.58 8.52 -0.41
N ALA A 145 6.65 9.46 -0.61
CA ALA A 145 6.89 10.70 -1.36
C ALA A 145 7.30 11.88 -0.45
N GLY A 146 7.51 11.65 0.85
CA GLY A 146 7.85 12.70 1.83
C GLY A 146 6.67 13.61 2.20
N ASP A 147 5.46 13.13 1.94
CA ASP A 147 4.16 13.79 2.02
C ASP A 147 3.40 13.51 3.32
N LEU A 148 3.75 12.43 4.02
CA LEU A 148 3.32 12.16 5.39
C LEU A 148 4.53 12.11 6.33
N ASP A 149 4.56 12.98 7.33
CA ASP A 149 5.45 12.82 8.46
C ASP A 149 4.82 11.85 9.47
N ARG A 150 5.39 10.64 9.53
CA ARG A 150 4.89 9.58 10.41
C ARG A 150 5.03 9.93 11.89
N GLY A 151 6.04 10.73 12.26
CA GLY A 151 6.44 10.93 13.66
C GLY A 151 6.35 9.63 14.49
N PRO A 152 5.76 9.66 15.70
CA PRO A 152 5.61 8.47 16.54
C PRO A 152 4.34 7.64 16.24
N SER A 153 3.66 7.89 15.13
CA SER A 153 2.45 7.14 14.77
C SER A 153 2.75 5.64 14.61
N PRO A 154 1.90 4.74 15.15
CA PRO A 154 2.03 3.31 14.94
C PRO A 154 1.59 2.85 13.53
N PHE A 155 1.12 3.79 12.68
CA PHE A 155 0.57 3.51 11.36
C PHE A 155 1.55 3.90 10.23
N ALA A 156 1.48 3.17 9.11
CA ALA A 156 2.37 3.31 7.96
C ALA A 156 1.82 4.24 6.85
N GLY A 157 0.52 4.52 6.85
CA GLY A 157 -0.12 5.40 5.87
C GLY A 157 -1.56 5.67 6.24
N ALA A 158 -2.33 6.20 5.30
CA ALA A 158 -3.76 6.42 5.45
C ALA A 158 -4.53 6.01 4.19
N LEU A 159 -5.74 5.53 4.41
CA LEU A 159 -6.76 5.26 3.41
C LEU A 159 -7.85 6.32 3.50
N ILE A 160 -8.30 6.80 2.34
CA ILE A 160 -9.49 7.64 2.24
C ILE A 160 -10.69 6.73 2.03
N GLY A 161 -11.67 6.81 2.91
CA GLY A 161 -12.87 5.97 2.83
C GLY A 161 -14.10 6.64 3.41
N PRO A 162 -15.23 5.93 3.45
CA PRO A 162 -16.45 6.42 4.08
C PRO A 162 -16.25 6.59 5.60
N PRO A 163 -16.88 7.59 6.24
CA PRO A 163 -16.90 7.70 7.70
C PRO A 163 -17.74 6.56 8.30
N LEU A 164 -17.08 5.44 8.58
CA LEU A 164 -17.70 4.24 9.15
C LEU A 164 -18.40 4.57 10.47
N GLY A 165 -19.59 4.01 10.70
CA GLY A 165 -20.38 4.30 11.90
C GLY A 165 -21.15 5.63 11.86
N TYR A 166 -21.05 6.43 10.80
CA TYR A 166 -21.86 7.64 10.60
C TYR A 166 -22.97 7.44 9.55
N PRO A 167 -24.05 8.26 9.59
CA PRO A 167 -25.05 8.29 8.52
C PRO A 167 -24.44 8.67 7.17
N ALA A 168 -24.91 8.06 6.08
CA ALA A 168 -24.38 8.31 4.74
C ALA A 168 -24.62 9.77 4.29
N GLU A 169 -25.67 10.41 4.80
CA GLU A 169 -26.03 11.80 4.56
C GLU A 169 -24.93 12.77 5.03
N LEU A 170 -24.15 12.39 6.05
CA LEU A 170 -23.01 13.19 6.52
C LEU A 170 -21.98 13.40 5.40
N MET A 171 -21.81 12.42 4.51
CA MET A 171 -20.76 12.41 3.49
C MET A 171 -20.94 13.45 2.38
N ARG A 172 -22.12 14.08 2.27
CA ARG A 172 -22.40 15.09 1.24
C ARG A 172 -23.11 16.28 1.88
N ALA A 173 -22.35 17.35 2.07
CA ALA A 173 -22.87 18.62 2.53
C ALA A 173 -23.33 19.49 1.36
N PRO A 174 -24.64 19.75 1.20
CA PRO A 174 -25.12 20.66 0.18
C PRO A 174 -24.76 22.10 0.55
N THR A 175 -24.18 22.85 -0.38
CA THR A 175 -23.90 24.28 -0.16
C THR A 175 -24.41 25.13 -1.33
N PRO A 176 -24.69 26.43 -1.11
CA PRO A 176 -25.02 27.35 -2.20
C PRO A 176 -23.93 27.50 -3.28
N ARG A 177 -22.75 26.90 -3.06
CA ARG A 177 -21.54 26.99 -3.90
C ARG A 177 -21.15 25.62 -4.48
N GLY A 178 -22.08 24.67 -4.47
CA GLY A 178 -21.86 23.28 -4.84
C GLY A 178 -21.56 22.39 -3.63
N ASP A 179 -21.77 21.10 -3.79
CA ASP A 179 -21.66 20.16 -2.68
C ASP A 179 -20.21 19.97 -2.24
N VAL A 180 -20.03 19.75 -0.94
CA VAL A 180 -18.75 19.37 -0.34
C VAL A 180 -18.85 17.93 0.09
N GLN A 181 -17.93 17.09 -0.40
CA GLN A 181 -17.80 15.70 0.06
C GLN A 181 -17.07 15.65 1.40
N LEU A 182 -17.49 14.77 2.28
CA LEU A 182 -16.82 14.50 3.55
C LEU A 182 -16.42 13.03 3.61
N LEU A 183 -15.11 12.77 3.61
CA LEU A 183 -14.55 11.41 3.70
C LEU A 183 -13.67 11.27 4.94
N ALA A 184 -13.52 10.05 5.42
CA ALA A 184 -12.67 9.74 6.57
C ALA A 184 -11.23 9.42 6.14
N VAL A 185 -10.29 9.86 6.97
CA VAL A 185 -8.87 9.45 6.93
C VAL A 185 -8.68 8.31 7.91
N MET A 186 -8.44 7.11 7.38
CA MET A 186 -8.26 5.88 8.16
C MET A 186 -6.78 5.50 8.21
N PRO A 187 -6.10 5.57 9.37
CA PRO A 187 -4.71 5.13 9.49
C PRO A 187 -4.58 3.63 9.21
N LEU A 188 -3.57 3.28 8.41
CA LEU A 188 -3.28 1.92 7.97
C LEU A 188 -2.07 1.34 8.67
N THR A 189 -2.19 0.11 9.15
CA THR A 189 -1.03 -0.66 9.65
C THR A 189 -0.07 -0.98 8.48
N PRO A 190 1.20 -1.34 8.76
CA PRO A 190 2.10 -1.81 7.72
C PRO A 190 1.54 -3.00 6.91
N ALA A 191 0.83 -3.93 7.55
CA ALA A 191 0.22 -5.09 6.90
C ALA A 191 -0.91 -4.69 5.95
N GLU A 192 -1.74 -3.72 6.33
CA GLU A 192 -2.83 -3.19 5.50
C GLU A 192 -2.31 -2.40 4.31
N MET A 193 -1.25 -1.61 4.49
CA MET A 193 -0.55 -0.94 3.40
C MET A 193 -0.01 -1.96 2.38
N ALA A 194 0.58 -3.04 2.87
CA ALA A 194 1.11 -4.10 2.02
C ALA A 194 -0.01 -4.87 1.29
N PHE A 195 -1.13 -5.19 1.96
CA PHE A 195 -2.32 -5.77 1.32
C PHE A 195 -2.89 -4.86 0.22
N LYS A 196 -2.99 -3.56 0.49
CA LYS A 196 -3.44 -2.61 -0.52
C LYS A 196 -2.50 -2.60 -1.72
N ALA A 197 -1.18 -2.63 -1.49
CA ALA A 197 -0.19 -2.62 -2.56
C ALA A 197 -0.20 -3.90 -3.41
N SER A 198 -0.69 -5.02 -2.86
CA SER A 198 -0.76 -6.31 -3.56
C SER A 198 -1.98 -6.46 -4.47
N LEU A 199 -2.82 -5.43 -4.64
CA LEU A 199 -4.06 -5.50 -5.43
C LEU A 199 -4.27 -4.23 -6.26
N PRO A 200 -4.71 -4.31 -7.53
CA PRO A 200 -4.99 -3.13 -8.37
C PRO A 200 -6.02 -2.16 -7.75
N SER A 201 -7.05 -2.70 -7.10
CA SER A 201 -8.08 -1.97 -6.34
C SER A 201 -7.93 -2.18 -4.83
N GLY A 202 -6.69 -2.32 -4.35
CA GLY A 202 -6.44 -2.76 -2.97
C GLY A 202 -6.99 -1.82 -1.89
N GLY A 203 -7.15 -0.54 -2.20
CA GLY A 203 -7.76 0.40 -1.26
C GLY A 203 -9.27 0.17 -1.08
N GLU A 204 -10.01 -0.08 -2.16
CA GLU A 204 -11.43 -0.45 -2.09
C GLU A 204 -11.62 -1.79 -1.37
N ALA A 205 -10.83 -2.80 -1.75
CA ALA A 205 -10.85 -4.10 -1.10
C ALA A 205 -10.51 -4.02 0.41
N LEU A 206 -9.66 -3.08 0.80
CA LEU A 206 -9.33 -2.83 2.20
C LEU A 206 -10.48 -2.13 2.94
N VAL A 207 -11.21 -1.21 2.30
CA VAL A 207 -12.44 -0.65 2.89
C VAL A 207 -13.46 -1.75 3.15
N ASP A 208 -13.66 -2.66 2.19
CA ASP A 208 -14.60 -3.78 2.36
C ASP A 208 -14.19 -4.69 3.52
N ARG A 209 -12.89 -5.02 3.64
CA ARG A 209 -12.34 -5.76 4.79
C ARG A 209 -12.56 -5.05 6.12
N MET A 210 -12.38 -3.73 6.16
CA MET A 210 -12.63 -2.93 7.36
C MET A 210 -14.10 -2.99 7.76
N LEU A 211 -15.02 -2.87 6.79
CA LEU A 211 -16.46 -3.01 7.01
C LEU A 211 -16.82 -4.40 7.53
N GLU A 212 -16.31 -5.47 6.91
CA GLU A 212 -16.53 -6.87 7.32
C GLU A 212 -16.00 -7.16 8.73
N ALA A 213 -14.84 -6.58 9.08
CA ALA A 213 -14.24 -6.69 10.40
C ALA A 213 -14.98 -5.85 11.47
N GLY A 214 -15.99 -5.07 11.09
CA GLY A 214 -16.70 -4.17 12.00
C GLY A 214 -15.82 -3.03 12.50
N ALA A 215 -14.86 -2.57 11.68
CA ALA A 215 -14.05 -1.41 12.01
C ALA A 215 -14.93 -0.16 12.11
N ASP A 216 -14.65 0.65 13.12
CA ASP A 216 -15.32 1.92 13.37
C ASP A 216 -14.44 3.09 12.88
N ALA A 217 -15.03 4.28 12.70
CA ALA A 217 -14.28 5.48 12.36
C ALA A 217 -13.34 5.95 13.48
N VAL A 218 -13.55 5.50 14.72
CA VAL A 218 -12.71 5.86 15.86
C VAL A 218 -11.37 5.15 15.80
N ILE A 219 -10.30 5.92 15.70
CA ILE A 219 -8.94 5.39 15.70
C ILE A 219 -8.65 4.73 17.03
N THR A 220 -8.27 3.46 16.99
CA THR A 220 -7.67 2.75 18.11
C THR A 220 -6.17 2.62 17.88
N PRO A 221 -5.31 3.40 18.57
CA PRO A 221 -3.87 3.28 18.43
C PRO A 221 -3.39 1.86 18.77
N GLY A 222 -2.59 1.27 17.89
CA GLY A 222 -2.08 -0.08 18.09
C GLY A 222 -3.13 -1.19 17.90
N ARG A 223 -4.25 -0.91 17.22
CA ARG A 223 -5.18 -1.97 16.80
C ARG A 223 -4.46 -3.01 15.93
N ASP A 224 -4.95 -4.23 16.00
CA ASP A 224 -4.55 -5.27 15.06
C ASP A 224 -5.01 -4.90 13.64
N SER A 225 -4.27 -5.43 12.67
CA SER A 225 -4.60 -5.34 11.25
C SER A 225 -5.92 -6.05 10.96
N VAL A 226 -6.79 -5.45 10.14
CA VAL A 226 -8.01 -6.14 9.63
C VAL A 226 -7.70 -7.13 8.51
N VAL A 227 -6.44 -7.16 8.06
CA VAL A 227 -5.95 -8.19 7.14
C VAL A 227 -5.21 -9.26 7.96
N GLU A 228 -5.67 -10.50 7.83
CA GLU A 228 -5.02 -11.66 8.45
C GLU A 228 -3.81 -12.13 7.63
N GLY A 229 -2.74 -12.49 8.32
CA GLY A 229 -1.54 -13.05 7.73
C GLY A 229 -0.61 -12.00 7.10
N PRO A 230 0.55 -12.42 6.59
CA PRO A 230 1.35 -11.57 5.73
C PRO A 230 0.51 -11.13 4.52
N ALA A 231 0.79 -9.95 3.96
CA ALA A 231 0.07 -9.45 2.79
C ALA A 231 -0.02 -10.57 1.74
N PRO A 232 -1.22 -10.83 1.20
CA PRO A 232 -1.44 -12.03 0.44
C PRO A 232 -0.50 -12.01 -0.75
N TRP A 233 0.24 -13.12 -0.89
CA TRP A 233 1.15 -13.35 -1.98
C TRP A 233 0.39 -13.23 -3.30
N ALA A 234 0.49 -12.06 -3.95
CA ALA A 234 -0.22 -11.78 -5.19
C ALA A 234 0.74 -11.75 -6.36
N VAL A 235 0.26 -12.27 -7.49
CA VAL A 235 0.94 -12.17 -8.79
C VAL A 235 -0.02 -11.50 -9.76
N HIS A 236 0.44 -10.44 -10.41
CA HIS A 236 -0.31 -9.73 -11.44
C HIS A 236 0.26 -10.09 -12.81
N LEU A 237 -0.55 -10.74 -13.62
CA LEU A 237 -0.27 -10.97 -15.03
C LEU A 237 -0.78 -9.74 -15.80
N LEU A 238 0.13 -9.02 -16.44
CA LEU A 238 -0.21 -7.92 -17.32
C LEU A 238 -0.53 -8.51 -18.69
N MET A 239 -1.76 -8.34 -19.16
CA MET A 239 -2.27 -9.04 -20.34
C MET A 239 -2.15 -8.20 -21.62
N ALA A 240 -1.84 -8.83 -22.74
CA ALA A 240 -1.81 -8.17 -24.06
C ALA A 240 -3.20 -7.73 -24.49
N ARG A 241 -4.20 -8.59 -24.34
CA ARG A 241 -5.60 -8.35 -24.72
C ARG A 241 -6.40 -7.84 -23.55
N ARG A 242 -7.46 -7.11 -23.87
CA ARG A 242 -8.45 -6.66 -22.89
C ARG A 242 -9.41 -7.81 -22.60
N HIS A 243 -9.27 -8.41 -21.43
CA HIS A 243 -10.24 -9.33 -20.86
C HIS A 243 -11.27 -8.56 -20.04
N LEU A 244 -12.54 -8.91 -20.18
CA LEU A 244 -13.63 -8.31 -19.40
C LEU A 244 -14.12 -9.26 -18.31
N ASP A 245 -13.94 -10.56 -18.51
CA ASP A 245 -14.36 -11.65 -17.65
C ASP A 245 -13.33 -12.79 -17.67
N LEU A 246 -13.43 -13.68 -16.69
CA LEU A 246 -12.56 -14.85 -16.53
C LEU A 246 -12.75 -15.92 -17.62
N GLY A 247 -13.90 -15.94 -18.29
CA GLY A 247 -14.15 -16.83 -19.41
C GLY A 247 -13.19 -16.54 -20.56
N SER A 248 -13.00 -15.26 -20.89
CA SER A 248 -12.06 -14.84 -21.92
C SER A 248 -10.59 -15.11 -21.55
N VAL A 249 -10.24 -15.11 -20.26
CA VAL A 249 -8.87 -15.39 -19.78
C VAL A 249 -8.55 -16.87 -19.89
N LEU A 250 -9.52 -17.72 -19.56
CA LEU A 250 -9.37 -19.17 -19.40
C LEU A 250 -9.80 -19.97 -20.63
N SER A 251 -10.22 -19.32 -21.72
CA SER A 251 -10.84 -19.99 -22.89
C SER A 251 -10.02 -21.17 -23.42
N ASP A 252 -8.70 -21.00 -23.44
CA ASP A 252 -7.77 -21.98 -24.02
C ASP A 252 -7.19 -22.90 -22.94
N ALA A 253 -7.19 -22.46 -21.68
CA ALA A 253 -6.65 -23.20 -20.54
C ALA A 253 -7.65 -24.19 -19.91
N LEU A 254 -8.89 -23.74 -19.70
CA LEU A 254 -9.96 -24.48 -19.01
C LEU A 254 -11.32 -24.21 -19.71
N PRO A 255 -11.55 -24.75 -20.93
CA PRO A 255 -12.68 -24.33 -21.78
C PRO A 255 -14.07 -24.47 -21.15
N GLU A 256 -14.31 -25.57 -20.41
CA GLU A 256 -15.61 -25.82 -19.76
C GLU A 256 -15.89 -24.83 -18.63
N LEU A 257 -14.87 -24.55 -17.81
CA LEU A 257 -14.97 -23.55 -16.75
C LEU A 257 -15.12 -22.16 -17.36
N ALA A 258 -14.34 -21.86 -18.39
CA ALA A 258 -14.36 -20.59 -19.10
C ALA A 258 -15.75 -20.27 -19.67
N ALA A 259 -16.41 -21.24 -20.31
CA ALA A 259 -17.77 -21.07 -20.83
C ALA A 259 -18.74 -20.65 -19.72
N ARG A 260 -18.71 -21.36 -18.58
CA ARG A 260 -19.58 -21.07 -17.42
C ARG A 260 -19.32 -19.67 -16.82
N LEU A 261 -18.06 -19.29 -16.68
CA LEU A 261 -17.69 -18.00 -16.10
C LEU A 261 -17.99 -16.84 -17.06
N GLY A 262 -17.79 -17.04 -18.37
CA GLY A 262 -18.09 -16.06 -19.40
C GLY A 262 -19.59 -15.80 -19.57
N GLU A 263 -20.43 -16.84 -19.50
CA GLU A 263 -21.90 -16.68 -19.52
C GLU A 263 -22.43 -15.81 -18.37
N GLN A 264 -21.71 -15.79 -17.25
CA GLN A 264 -22.06 -15.01 -16.06
C GLN A 264 -21.26 -13.70 -15.97
N GLU A 265 -20.46 -13.38 -16.99
CA GLU A 265 -19.57 -12.20 -17.03
C GLU A 265 -18.73 -12.05 -15.74
N MET A 266 -18.28 -13.18 -15.17
CA MET A 266 -17.59 -13.17 -13.88
C MET A 266 -16.19 -12.58 -14.01
N ALA A 267 -15.97 -11.41 -13.39
CA ALA A 267 -14.65 -10.80 -13.28
C ALA A 267 -13.79 -11.41 -12.16
N GLU A 268 -14.39 -12.15 -11.21
CA GLU A 268 -13.68 -12.77 -10.09
C GLU A 268 -14.26 -14.14 -9.76
N HIS A 269 -13.39 -15.13 -9.51
CA HIS A 269 -13.78 -16.48 -9.12
C HIS A 269 -12.68 -17.14 -8.28
N VAL A 270 -13.08 -18.05 -7.39
CA VAL A 270 -12.16 -18.92 -6.65
C VAL A 270 -12.05 -20.25 -7.38
N LEU A 271 -10.85 -20.59 -7.84
CA LEU A 271 -10.54 -21.86 -8.47
C LEU A 271 -9.97 -22.83 -7.45
N GLU A 272 -10.40 -24.09 -7.56
CA GLU A 272 -9.73 -25.21 -6.90
C GLU A 272 -8.43 -25.51 -7.65
N ALA A 273 -7.31 -25.43 -6.93
CA ALA A 273 -5.99 -25.85 -7.39
C ALA A 273 -5.60 -27.18 -6.73
N GLY A 274 -4.51 -27.78 -7.20
CA GLY A 274 -4.04 -29.07 -6.69
C GLY A 274 -3.90 -29.12 -5.17
N ALA A 275 -4.14 -30.30 -4.58
CA ALA A 275 -4.07 -30.57 -3.13
C ALA A 275 -5.11 -29.83 -2.25
N GLY A 276 -6.24 -29.39 -2.83
CA GLY A 276 -7.33 -28.75 -2.09
C GLY A 276 -7.04 -27.31 -1.69
N GLU A 277 -6.04 -26.71 -2.33
CA GLU A 277 -5.73 -25.28 -2.18
C GLU A 277 -6.60 -24.46 -3.13
N GLN A 278 -7.04 -23.30 -2.68
CA GLN A 278 -7.91 -22.42 -3.44
C GLN A 278 -7.19 -21.14 -3.85
N VAL A 279 -7.37 -20.74 -5.11
CA VAL A 279 -6.79 -19.52 -5.66
C VAL A 279 -7.89 -18.62 -6.19
N ARG A 280 -7.95 -17.40 -5.66
CA ARG A 280 -8.77 -16.34 -6.21
C ARG A 280 -8.10 -15.79 -7.45
N MET A 281 -8.84 -15.76 -8.55
CA MET A 281 -8.46 -15.11 -9.80
C MET A 281 -9.40 -13.94 -10.06
N ARG A 282 -8.84 -12.78 -10.42
CA ARG A 282 -9.60 -11.58 -10.71
C ARG A 282 -9.07 -10.86 -11.95
N VAL A 283 -9.97 -10.50 -12.85
CA VAL A 283 -9.72 -9.55 -13.93
C VAL A 283 -9.88 -8.13 -13.37
N GLY A 284 -8.87 -7.31 -13.61
CA GLY A 284 -8.83 -5.90 -13.24
C GLY A 284 -8.44 -5.02 -14.42
N GLY A 285 -8.58 -3.72 -14.23
CA GLY A 285 -8.14 -2.74 -15.22
C GLY A 285 -6.62 -2.73 -15.42
N ARG A 286 -6.19 -1.91 -16.38
CA ARG A 286 -4.79 -1.56 -16.57
C ARG A 286 -4.25 -0.85 -15.32
N LEU A 287 -3.05 -1.21 -14.90
CA LEU A 287 -2.36 -0.55 -13.80
C LEU A 287 -1.68 0.75 -14.28
N GLU A 288 -1.65 1.74 -13.40
CA GLU A 288 -0.94 2.99 -13.67
C GLU A 288 0.58 2.73 -13.80
N PRO A 289 1.24 3.17 -14.89
CA PRO A 289 2.67 2.90 -15.11
C PRO A 289 3.58 3.33 -13.97
N ALA A 290 3.24 4.43 -13.27
CA ALA A 290 3.99 4.92 -12.11
C ALA A 290 4.07 3.88 -10.97
N THR A 291 3.06 3.02 -10.84
CA THR A 291 3.02 1.93 -9.84
C THR A 291 4.06 0.84 -10.14
N LEU A 292 4.40 0.66 -11.42
CA LEU A 292 5.23 -0.44 -11.92
C LEU A 292 6.69 -0.02 -12.15
N GLU A 293 6.96 1.28 -12.24
CA GLU A 293 8.28 1.83 -12.57
C GLU A 293 9.36 1.43 -11.56
N GLY A 294 9.02 1.37 -10.26
CA GLY A 294 9.95 0.91 -9.23
C GLY A 294 10.37 -0.55 -9.43
N ALA A 295 9.42 -1.40 -9.76
CA ALA A 295 9.59 -2.85 -9.88
C ALA A 295 10.25 -3.30 -11.20
N LEU A 296 10.23 -2.46 -12.24
CA LEU A 296 10.94 -2.69 -13.51
C LEU A 296 12.46 -2.70 -13.33
N GLY A 297 12.99 -2.03 -12.31
CA GLY A 297 14.42 -1.93 -12.03
C GLY A 297 15.24 -1.34 -13.20
N ALA A 298 16.57 -1.48 -13.11
CA ALA A 298 17.53 -1.05 -14.14
C ALA A 298 18.28 -2.22 -14.80
N GLY A 299 17.77 -3.46 -14.64
CA GLY A 299 18.42 -4.67 -15.12
C GLY A 299 18.37 -4.85 -16.66
N PRO A 300 19.11 -5.82 -17.21
CA PRO A 300 19.25 -6.01 -18.66
C PRO A 300 17.93 -6.23 -19.43
N GLY A 301 16.89 -6.76 -18.77
CA GLY A 301 15.56 -6.98 -19.35
C GLY A 301 14.55 -5.84 -19.12
N ALA A 302 14.92 -4.82 -18.33
CA ALA A 302 14.00 -3.72 -18.02
C ALA A 302 13.67 -2.89 -19.27
N GLY A 303 14.63 -2.71 -20.18
CA GLY A 303 14.44 -1.96 -21.42
C GLY A 303 13.41 -2.60 -22.36
N THR A 304 13.37 -3.93 -22.42
CA THR A 304 12.46 -4.68 -23.29
C THR A 304 11.06 -4.82 -22.70
N LEU A 305 10.93 -4.87 -21.37
CA LEU A 305 9.65 -4.97 -20.69
C LEU A 305 8.91 -3.63 -20.56
N ARG A 306 9.63 -2.50 -20.54
CA ARG A 306 9.04 -1.17 -20.38
C ARG A 306 7.88 -0.87 -21.35
N PRO A 307 7.98 -1.13 -22.67
CA PRO A 307 6.87 -0.93 -23.60
C PRO A 307 5.67 -1.83 -23.29
N GLU A 308 5.90 -3.13 -23.06
CA GLU A 308 4.85 -4.11 -22.74
C GLU A 308 4.10 -3.74 -21.46
N VAL A 309 4.85 -3.37 -20.41
CA VAL A 309 4.31 -2.89 -19.14
C VAL A 309 3.57 -1.56 -19.32
N ALA A 310 4.04 -0.68 -20.18
CA ALA A 310 3.32 0.55 -20.46
C ALA A 310 2.02 0.26 -21.24
N GLU A 311 2.00 -0.67 -22.18
CA GLU A 311 0.89 -0.82 -23.13
C GLU A 311 -0.09 -1.94 -22.80
N HIS A 312 0.14 -2.72 -21.72
CA HIS A 312 -0.77 -3.80 -21.30
C HIS A 312 -2.23 -3.34 -21.19
N ALA A 313 -3.16 -4.20 -21.60
CA ALA A 313 -4.56 -3.83 -21.75
C ALA A 313 -5.39 -4.01 -20.48
N CYS A 314 -5.08 -5.03 -19.68
CA CYS A 314 -5.73 -5.32 -18.42
C CYS A 314 -4.82 -6.16 -17.52
N THR A 315 -5.27 -6.43 -16.29
CA THR A 315 -4.51 -7.21 -15.32
C THR A 315 -5.30 -8.42 -14.89
N VAL A 316 -4.67 -9.60 -14.83
CA VAL A 316 -5.21 -10.77 -14.14
C VAL A 316 -4.42 -10.96 -12.85
N THR A 317 -5.12 -10.89 -11.72
CA THR A 317 -4.52 -11.04 -10.39
C THR A 317 -4.83 -12.42 -9.85
N LEU A 318 -3.79 -13.13 -9.40
CA LEU A 318 -3.92 -14.39 -8.69
C LEU A 318 -3.49 -14.21 -7.23
N THR A 319 -4.29 -14.73 -6.32
CA THR A 319 -4.08 -14.60 -4.88
C THR A 319 -4.53 -15.87 -4.17
N PRO A 320 -3.74 -16.43 -3.24
CA PRO A 320 -4.19 -17.60 -2.48
C PRO A 320 -5.36 -17.17 -1.57
N VAL A 321 -6.37 -18.04 -1.44
CA VAL A 321 -7.53 -17.75 -0.57
C VAL A 321 -7.12 -17.81 0.90
N ARG A 322 -6.25 -18.74 1.26
CA ARG A 322 -5.69 -18.86 2.61
C ARG A 322 -4.23 -18.39 2.65
N PRO A 323 -3.80 -17.72 3.72
CA PRO A 323 -2.40 -17.38 3.90
C PRO A 323 -1.57 -18.65 4.15
N GLY A 324 -0.27 -18.56 3.88
CA GLY A 324 0.68 -19.60 4.23
C GLY A 324 1.87 -19.69 3.28
N THR A 325 2.81 -20.55 3.63
CA THR A 325 3.96 -20.92 2.81
C THR A 325 3.75 -22.28 2.15
N GLY A 326 4.43 -22.52 1.02
CA GLY A 326 4.40 -23.81 0.34
C GLY A 326 3.14 -24.00 -0.51
N ALA A 327 2.22 -24.88 -0.10
CA ALA A 327 1.13 -25.36 -0.96
C ALA A 327 0.23 -24.26 -1.55
N PRO A 328 -0.23 -23.23 -0.79
CA PRO A 328 -1.02 -22.13 -1.37
C PRO A 328 -0.25 -21.33 -2.44
N VAL A 329 1.05 -21.10 -2.21
CA VAL A 329 1.92 -20.38 -3.17
C VAL A 329 2.16 -21.23 -4.42
N MET A 330 2.36 -22.53 -4.25
CA MET A 330 2.50 -23.48 -5.35
C MET A 330 1.26 -23.55 -6.22
N ALA A 331 0.08 -23.54 -5.60
CA ALA A 331 -1.19 -23.51 -6.32
C ALA A 331 -1.30 -22.26 -7.20
N VAL A 332 -0.94 -21.09 -6.68
CA VAL A 332 -0.93 -19.86 -7.47
C VAL A 332 0.13 -19.92 -8.58
N MET A 333 1.36 -20.35 -8.29
CA MET A 333 2.41 -20.51 -9.31
C MET A 333 2.01 -21.49 -10.42
N ALA A 334 1.31 -22.57 -10.11
CA ALA A 334 0.79 -23.51 -11.11
C ALA A 334 -0.20 -22.84 -12.06
N LEU A 335 -1.10 -22.00 -11.54
CA LEU A 335 -2.02 -21.21 -12.36
C LEU A 335 -1.29 -20.12 -13.16
N VAL A 336 -0.25 -19.49 -12.60
CA VAL A 336 0.60 -18.56 -13.35
C VAL A 336 1.22 -19.27 -14.55
N MET A 337 1.81 -20.45 -14.36
CA MET A 337 2.43 -21.23 -15.45
C MET A 337 1.38 -21.66 -16.49
N LEU A 338 0.20 -22.09 -16.04
CA LEU A 338 -0.93 -22.44 -16.94
C LEU A 338 -1.32 -21.25 -17.83
N LEU A 339 -1.43 -20.04 -17.25
CA LEU A 339 -1.78 -18.83 -18.01
C LEU A 339 -0.64 -18.34 -18.92
N ILE A 340 0.62 -18.57 -18.55
CA ILE A 340 1.75 -18.30 -19.45
C ILE A 340 1.68 -19.22 -20.68
N GLU A 341 1.27 -20.47 -20.51
CA GLU A 341 1.21 -21.44 -21.61
C GLU A 341 -0.03 -21.26 -22.51
N HIS A 342 -1.16 -20.86 -21.91
CA HIS A 342 -2.47 -20.90 -22.58
C HIS A 342 -3.21 -19.56 -22.61
N SER A 343 -2.54 -18.46 -22.28
CA SER A 343 -3.12 -17.13 -22.34
C SER A 343 -2.10 -16.14 -22.91
N ASP A 344 -2.27 -14.86 -22.63
CA ASP A 344 -1.47 -13.78 -23.22
C ASP A 344 -0.89 -12.79 -22.20
N PRO A 345 -0.24 -13.23 -21.11
CA PRO A 345 0.55 -12.34 -20.29
C PRO A 345 1.76 -11.82 -21.08
N VAL A 346 2.01 -10.52 -21.03
CA VAL A 346 3.23 -9.88 -21.58
C VAL A 346 4.28 -9.61 -20.52
N ALA A 347 3.86 -9.50 -19.27
CA ALA A 347 4.73 -9.32 -18.12
C ALA A 347 4.04 -9.83 -16.84
N LEU A 348 4.85 -10.16 -15.84
CA LEU A 348 4.38 -10.56 -14.52
C LEU A 348 4.97 -9.64 -13.47
N TRP A 349 4.10 -9.08 -12.64
CA TRP A 349 4.48 -8.24 -11.53
C TRP A 349 4.25 -8.96 -10.20
N PHE A 350 5.29 -8.97 -9.38
CA PHE A 350 5.33 -9.50 -8.02
C PHE A 350 5.51 -8.31 -7.06
N PRO A 351 4.43 -7.68 -6.57
CA PRO A 351 4.52 -6.45 -5.78
C PRO A 351 5.36 -6.63 -4.51
N HIS A 352 5.17 -7.77 -3.84
CA HIS A 352 5.88 -8.12 -2.61
C HIS A 352 7.39 -8.35 -2.81
N GLN A 353 7.83 -8.55 -4.05
CA GLN A 353 9.24 -8.66 -4.42
C GLN A 353 9.77 -7.35 -5.01
N ASP A 354 8.92 -6.37 -5.31
CA ASP A 354 9.28 -5.19 -6.10
C ASP A 354 9.98 -5.59 -7.42
N HIS A 355 9.36 -6.54 -8.13
CA HIS A 355 9.95 -7.18 -9.30
C HIS A 355 8.95 -7.40 -10.42
N ILE A 356 9.34 -7.03 -11.64
CA ILE A 356 8.67 -7.43 -12.88
C ILE A 356 9.58 -8.33 -13.72
N THR A 357 9.00 -9.37 -14.30
CA THR A 357 9.68 -10.32 -15.18
C THR A 357 8.84 -10.61 -16.42
N SER A 358 9.48 -11.13 -17.48
CA SER A 358 8.76 -11.68 -18.62
C SER A 358 8.23 -13.10 -18.33
N PRO A 359 7.19 -13.55 -19.05
CA PRO A 359 6.72 -14.93 -18.99
C PRO A 359 7.83 -15.96 -19.26
N GLU A 360 8.67 -15.72 -20.26
CA GLU A 360 9.74 -16.63 -20.68
C GLU A 360 10.83 -16.73 -19.61
N ALA A 361 11.21 -15.60 -19.01
CA ALA A 361 12.22 -15.56 -17.96
C ALA A 361 11.72 -16.30 -16.70
N LEU A 362 10.46 -16.10 -16.31
CA LEU A 362 9.89 -16.81 -15.17
C LEU A 362 9.79 -18.32 -15.43
N ALA A 363 9.34 -18.72 -16.62
CA ALA A 363 9.26 -20.13 -17.01
C ALA A 363 10.66 -20.79 -17.00
N ALA A 364 11.68 -20.08 -17.48
CA ALA A 364 13.07 -20.56 -17.44
C ALA A 364 13.60 -20.72 -16.01
N ASP A 365 13.33 -19.75 -15.12
CA ASP A 365 13.70 -19.83 -13.71
C ASP A 365 13.04 -21.05 -13.03
N VAL A 366 11.73 -21.22 -13.22
CA VAL A 366 10.96 -22.34 -12.65
C VAL A 366 11.47 -23.68 -13.17
N ALA A 367 11.70 -23.80 -14.49
CA ALA A 367 12.25 -25.01 -15.10
C ALA A 367 13.69 -25.32 -14.62
N GLY A 368 14.47 -24.27 -14.33
CA GLY A 368 15.82 -24.37 -13.79
C GLY A 368 15.88 -24.68 -12.29
N GLY A 369 14.74 -24.77 -11.61
CA GLY A 369 14.68 -24.99 -10.16
C GLY A 369 15.10 -23.77 -9.33
N VAL A 370 15.11 -22.57 -9.92
CA VAL A 370 15.42 -21.32 -9.23
C VAL A 370 14.28 -20.97 -8.28
N LEU A 371 14.61 -20.53 -7.06
CA LEU A 371 13.60 -20.05 -6.12
C LEU A 371 13.05 -18.70 -6.59
N VAL A 372 11.77 -18.68 -6.98
CA VAL A 372 11.07 -17.49 -7.50
C VAL A 372 10.18 -16.79 -6.47
N HIS A 373 10.17 -17.26 -5.23
CA HIS A 373 9.30 -16.73 -4.17
C HIS A 373 9.90 -15.54 -3.41
N TYR A 374 11.17 -15.22 -3.66
CA TYR A 374 11.83 -14.02 -3.19
C TYR A 374 12.83 -13.52 -4.24
N ARG A 375 13.25 -12.26 -4.10
CA ARG A 375 14.36 -11.66 -4.85
C ARG A 375 15.29 -10.93 -3.91
N VAL A 376 16.54 -10.72 -4.34
CA VAL A 376 17.53 -9.96 -3.56
C VAL A 376 17.77 -8.62 -4.24
N HIS A 377 17.56 -7.54 -3.49
CA HIS A 377 17.67 -6.18 -3.99
C HIS A 377 18.81 -5.44 -3.29
N PRO A 378 19.46 -4.50 -4.00
CA PRO A 378 20.20 -3.45 -3.32
C PRO A 378 19.30 -2.76 -2.31
N THR A 379 19.82 -2.44 -1.13
CA THR A 379 19.10 -1.61 -0.16
C THR A 379 20.01 -0.54 0.40
N ARG A 380 19.40 0.45 1.08
CA ARG A 380 20.16 1.53 1.71
C ARG A 380 20.98 0.96 2.87
N ALA A 381 22.16 1.53 3.06
CA ALA A 381 23.09 1.15 4.12
C ALA A 381 23.63 2.41 4.82
N PRO A 382 24.12 2.29 6.07
CA PRO A 382 24.94 3.33 6.68
C PRO A 382 26.15 3.69 5.81
N ALA A 383 26.64 4.92 5.94
CA ALA A 383 27.74 5.42 5.11
C ALA A 383 28.98 4.50 5.13
N GLY A 384 29.49 4.18 3.94
CA GLY A 384 30.68 3.32 3.76
C GLY A 384 30.39 1.81 3.83
N MET A 385 29.13 1.38 3.73
CA MET A 385 28.74 -0.02 3.62
C MET A 385 27.92 -0.26 2.34
N GLU A 386 28.03 -1.47 1.83
CA GLU A 386 27.08 -2.05 0.88
C GLU A 386 26.03 -2.85 1.64
N ALA A 387 24.80 -2.90 1.11
CA ALA A 387 23.73 -3.70 1.66
C ALA A 387 22.87 -4.35 0.58
N ALA A 388 22.42 -5.57 0.86
CA ALA A 388 21.44 -6.28 0.07
C ALA A 388 20.38 -6.88 1.02
N SER A 389 19.12 -6.88 0.58
CA SER A 389 18.02 -7.46 1.33
C SER A 389 17.18 -8.34 0.43
N THR A 390 16.64 -9.42 0.98
CA THR A 390 15.55 -10.12 0.31
C THR A 390 14.30 -9.23 0.27
N ARG A 391 13.44 -9.51 -0.71
CA ARG A 391 12.05 -9.08 -0.78
C ARG A 391 11.19 -10.27 -1.14
N GLY A 392 10.13 -10.48 -0.38
CA GLY A 392 9.10 -11.48 -0.60
C GLY A 392 9.01 -12.55 0.48
N LEU A 393 10.05 -12.71 1.31
CA LEU A 393 10.00 -13.65 2.45
C LEU A 393 9.01 -13.18 3.52
N ALA A 394 8.87 -11.86 3.71
CA ALA A 394 7.87 -11.31 4.62
C ALA A 394 6.44 -11.59 4.15
N ALA A 395 6.18 -11.59 2.83
CA ALA A 395 4.87 -11.94 2.27
C ALA A 395 4.51 -13.43 2.47
N LEU A 396 5.50 -14.24 2.81
CA LEU A 396 5.32 -15.65 3.18
C LEU A 396 5.19 -15.82 4.71
N GLY A 397 5.31 -14.75 5.50
CA GLY A 397 5.21 -14.81 6.97
C GLY A 397 6.55 -15.03 7.66
N GLY A 398 7.66 -14.89 6.92
CA GLY A 398 9.00 -14.85 7.47
C GLY A 398 9.48 -13.43 7.75
N LEU A 399 10.78 -13.31 8.01
CA LEU A 399 11.49 -12.03 8.03
C LEU A 399 12.37 -11.91 6.79
N GLU A 400 12.52 -10.70 6.28
CA GLU A 400 13.50 -10.46 5.22
C GLU A 400 14.92 -10.65 5.76
N VAL A 401 15.81 -11.19 4.93
CA VAL A 401 17.22 -11.39 5.23
C VAL A 401 18.01 -10.19 4.73
N LEU A 402 18.71 -9.53 5.65
CA LEU A 402 19.53 -8.35 5.39
C LEU A 402 21.01 -8.68 5.56
N ALA A 403 21.81 -8.42 4.53
CA ALA A 403 23.27 -8.56 4.60
C ALA A 403 23.93 -7.19 4.38
N ARG A 404 24.95 -6.89 5.19
CA ARG A 404 25.71 -5.65 5.12
C ARG A 404 27.21 -5.93 5.21
N SER A 405 28.00 -5.20 4.44
CA SER A 405 29.46 -5.32 4.52
C SER A 405 30.15 -4.05 4.09
N ARG A 406 31.36 -3.82 4.62
CA ARG A 406 32.30 -2.80 4.12
C ARG A 406 33.21 -3.32 3.02
N HIS A 407 33.24 -4.63 2.80
CA HIS A 407 34.26 -5.31 2.00
C HIS A 407 33.69 -6.11 0.83
N LEU A 408 32.41 -6.48 0.91
CA LEU A 408 31.73 -7.24 -0.12
C LEU A 408 30.94 -6.31 -1.03
N SER A 409 31.00 -6.57 -2.33
CA SER A 409 30.10 -5.92 -3.28
C SER A 409 28.67 -6.41 -3.09
N GLN A 410 27.71 -5.63 -3.59
CA GLN A 410 26.31 -5.98 -3.55
C GLN A 410 26.00 -7.36 -4.19
N HIS A 411 26.68 -7.70 -5.28
CA HIS A 411 26.54 -9.02 -5.93
C HIS A 411 27.04 -10.15 -5.02
N GLN A 412 28.17 -9.95 -4.34
CA GLN A 412 28.73 -10.92 -3.39
C GLN A 412 27.85 -11.10 -2.14
N LEU A 413 27.18 -10.04 -1.70
CA LEU A 413 26.18 -10.11 -0.63
C LEU A 413 24.96 -10.92 -1.08
N ALA A 414 24.46 -10.67 -2.29
CA ALA A 414 23.31 -11.41 -2.82
C ALA A 414 23.60 -12.91 -2.97
N GLN A 415 24.78 -13.30 -3.46
CA GLN A 415 25.20 -14.70 -3.53
C GLN A 415 25.19 -15.41 -2.16
N ARG A 416 25.62 -14.70 -1.11
CA ARG A 416 25.61 -15.23 0.27
C ARG A 416 24.20 -15.38 0.81
N ILE A 417 23.33 -14.38 0.57
CA ILE A 417 21.92 -14.47 0.93
C ILE A 417 21.28 -15.69 0.25
N HIS A 418 21.48 -15.88 -1.06
CA HIS A 418 20.96 -17.04 -1.77
C HIS A 418 21.44 -18.34 -1.15
N ALA A 419 22.75 -18.49 -0.89
CA ALA A 419 23.30 -19.70 -0.29
C ALA A 419 22.71 -20.01 1.10
N VAL A 420 22.42 -18.98 1.91
CA VAL A 420 21.83 -19.15 3.24
C VAL A 420 20.36 -19.55 3.14
N VAL A 421 19.59 -18.88 2.28
CA VAL A 421 18.16 -19.15 2.11
C VAL A 421 17.95 -20.53 1.46
N GLU A 422 18.78 -20.92 0.50
CA GLU A 422 18.73 -22.23 -0.15
C GLU A 422 19.35 -23.35 0.71
N GLY A 423 20.29 -23.01 1.57
CA GLY A 423 21.07 -23.98 2.37
C GLY A 423 20.41 -24.42 3.67
N VAL A 424 19.21 -23.93 4.02
CA VAL A 424 18.50 -24.32 5.26
C VAL A 424 18.17 -25.83 5.22
N PRO A 425 18.82 -26.68 6.04
CA PRO A 425 18.69 -28.13 5.91
C PRO A 425 17.31 -28.64 6.33
N GLY A 426 16.77 -29.63 5.60
CA GLY A 426 15.61 -30.43 6.03
C GLY A 426 14.24 -29.75 5.84
N GLN A 427 14.18 -28.61 5.17
CA GLN A 427 12.94 -27.94 4.83
C GLN A 427 12.81 -27.90 3.30
N GLY A 428 11.64 -28.28 2.76
CA GLY A 428 11.42 -28.37 1.31
C GLY A 428 11.56 -27.01 0.59
N ALA A 429 11.28 -27.00 -0.72
CA ALA A 429 11.06 -25.72 -1.40
C ALA A 429 10.09 -24.86 -0.57
N TYR A 430 10.34 -23.55 -0.45
CA TYR A 430 9.54 -22.59 0.35
C TYR A 430 9.76 -22.59 1.87
N ALA A 431 10.84 -23.22 2.35
CA ALA A 431 11.35 -23.03 3.71
C ALA A 431 11.63 -21.55 4.02
N LEU A 432 11.14 -21.06 5.16
CA LEU A 432 11.49 -19.71 5.60
C LEU A 432 12.76 -19.74 6.44
N PRO A 433 13.70 -18.80 6.22
CA PRO A 433 14.87 -18.67 7.08
C PRO A 433 14.44 -18.32 8.50
N ALA A 434 15.15 -18.88 9.48
CA ALA A 434 14.92 -18.65 10.90
C ALA A 434 16.19 -18.20 11.59
N ALA A 435 16.03 -17.44 12.68
CA ALA A 435 17.15 -17.04 13.52
C ALA A 435 17.91 -18.27 14.05
N GLY A 436 19.24 -18.15 14.11
CA GLY A 436 20.12 -19.23 14.52
C GLY A 436 20.51 -20.19 13.41
N ALA A 437 19.89 -20.13 12.22
CA ALA A 437 20.34 -20.89 11.06
C ALA A 437 21.75 -20.47 10.65
N SER A 438 22.61 -21.45 10.41
CA SER A 438 23.99 -21.24 9.96
C SER A 438 24.24 -21.97 8.64
N VAL A 439 25.03 -21.35 7.77
CA VAL A 439 25.50 -21.97 6.53
C VAL A 439 26.98 -21.68 6.32
N ALA A 440 27.69 -22.65 5.74
CA ALA A 440 29.03 -22.41 5.22
C ALA A 440 28.94 -21.87 3.78
N PHE A 441 29.62 -20.76 3.50
CA PHE A 441 29.80 -20.25 2.15
C PHE A 441 31.30 -20.06 1.88
N GLY A 442 31.87 -20.95 1.06
CA GLY A 442 33.32 -21.04 0.90
C GLY A 442 34.00 -21.46 2.21
N SER A 443 34.94 -20.66 2.72
CA SER A 443 35.63 -20.88 3.99
C SER A 443 35.00 -20.16 5.18
N GLU A 444 33.93 -19.40 4.97
CA GLU A 444 33.29 -18.58 5.99
C GLU A 444 31.98 -19.23 6.46
N GLU A 445 31.73 -19.16 7.75
CA GLU A 445 30.44 -19.53 8.33
C GLU A 445 29.60 -18.28 8.53
N TYR A 446 28.34 -18.33 8.11
CA TYR A 446 27.37 -17.26 8.28
C TYR A 446 26.23 -17.73 9.15
N GLN A 447 25.68 -16.81 9.95
CA GLN A 447 24.53 -17.06 10.82
C GLN A 447 23.47 -15.97 10.64
N LEU A 448 22.21 -16.37 10.68
CA LEU A 448 21.07 -15.46 10.74
C LEU A 448 20.76 -15.07 12.18
N VAL A 449 20.69 -13.76 12.44
CA VAL A 449 20.42 -13.21 13.77
C VAL A 449 19.27 -12.21 13.68
N GLU A 450 18.33 -12.25 14.62
CA GLU A 450 17.29 -11.23 14.70
C GLU A 450 17.90 -9.84 14.90
N ALA A 451 17.44 -8.90 14.10
CA ALA A 451 17.87 -7.51 14.15
C ALA A 451 16.73 -6.58 13.74
N VAL A 452 17.00 -5.28 13.85
CA VAL A 452 16.14 -4.22 13.33
C VAL A 452 16.90 -3.52 12.21
N ASP A 453 16.25 -3.31 11.07
CA ASP A 453 16.80 -2.50 9.99
C ASP A 453 16.95 -1.04 10.51
N PRO A 454 18.17 -0.49 10.57
CA PRO A 454 18.42 0.83 11.12
C PRO A 454 17.81 1.97 10.29
N ILE A 455 17.34 1.69 9.07
CA ILE A 455 16.76 2.70 8.17
C ILE A 455 15.24 2.65 8.22
N SER A 456 14.64 1.47 8.06
CA SER A 456 13.19 1.32 8.05
C SER A 456 12.58 1.08 9.44
N GLY A 457 13.38 0.64 10.41
CA GLY A 457 12.90 0.21 11.73
C GLY A 457 12.20 -1.16 11.72
N ALA A 458 12.19 -1.87 10.59
CA ALA A 458 11.52 -3.17 10.46
C ALA A 458 12.34 -4.31 11.09
N PRO A 459 11.70 -5.34 11.67
CA PRO A 459 12.38 -6.55 12.09
C PRO A 459 12.92 -7.33 10.88
N VAL A 460 14.15 -7.82 10.96
CA VAL A 460 14.85 -8.56 9.90
C VAL A 460 15.71 -9.67 10.47
N LEU A 461 16.12 -10.62 9.62
CA LEU A 461 17.21 -11.55 9.91
C LEU A 461 18.50 -10.98 9.32
N GLU A 462 19.39 -10.48 10.16
CA GLU A 462 20.69 -10.02 9.70
C GLU A 462 21.63 -11.21 9.48
N LEU A 463 22.17 -11.29 8.27
CA LEU A 463 23.22 -12.22 7.91
C LEU A 463 24.55 -11.72 8.45
N ARG A 464 25.09 -12.41 9.45
CA ARG A 464 26.36 -12.08 10.09
C ARG A 464 27.38 -13.18 9.85
N ALA A 465 28.60 -12.79 9.52
CA ALA A 465 29.70 -13.73 9.48
C ALA A 465 30.08 -14.16 10.92
N GLY A 466 30.33 -15.45 11.12
CA GLY A 466 30.71 -16.01 12.41
C GLY A 466 32.07 -15.50 12.91
N PRO A 467 32.39 -15.70 14.20
CA PRO A 467 33.65 -15.27 14.81
C PRO A 467 34.84 -16.05 14.22
N GLY A 468 35.32 -15.59 13.06
CA GLY A 468 36.41 -16.20 12.28
C GLY A 468 36.60 -15.56 10.89
N ALA A 469 35.59 -14.86 10.37
CA ALA A 469 35.57 -14.29 9.02
C ALA A 469 36.23 -12.90 8.86
N GLN A 470 36.98 -12.40 9.86
CA GLN A 470 37.66 -11.10 9.80
C GLN A 470 39.18 -11.21 9.53
N ARG A 471 39.63 -12.18 8.74
CA ARG A 471 41.05 -12.27 8.35
C ARG A 471 41.28 -11.96 6.90
#